data_AF-A0A7S0X2E1-F1
#
_entry.id   AF-A0A7S0X2E1-F1
#
_cell.length_a   1.000
_cell.length_b   1.000
_cell.length_c   1.000
_cell.angle_alpha   90.00
_cell.angle_beta   90.00
_cell.angle_gamma   90.00
#
_symmetry.space_group_name_H-M   'P 1'
#
loop_
_entity.id
_entity.type
_entity.pdbx_description
1 polymer ?
#
loop_
_entity_poly.entity_id
_entity_poly.type
_entity_poly.pdbx_seq_one_letter_code
_entity_poly.pdbx_strand_id
1 'polypeptide(L)'
;SILIQLVVPVLFFVLALFMATLTFNESDDFANIAITRTLLGNRPTIISSRAADAEAAAVTALWDTGTSATRPYEPMLSCACNCPDGGQPALFSGTDCCLYTFDPLTTSYSPFDDASRYCARNQQGTVKGVCATNANGMDVRPGVCEANSVSSFDGYLWRASEELTLCKDQDTVGCDALHIEGYNATAGRYTHTVYAHQSAYHSLPATINSANSAILRRRSGKPGAGIQTTNEWLPAYTLYASGDVVDNENDSTFITSLFVVMGASILTASMAVFPVYERRNNSKHLQMVSGINKVAYWICHW
;
A
#
# COMPACT_ATOMS: atom_id res chain seq x y z
N SER A 1 -38.68 11.04 25.68
CA SER A 1 -39.43 10.05 26.47
C SER A 1 -38.49 9.40 27.44
N ILE A 2 -38.88 9.22 28.72
CA ILE A 2 -38.08 8.51 29.74
C ILE A 2 -37.70 7.10 29.27
N LEU A 3 -38.55 6.49 28.45
CA LEU A 3 -38.30 5.18 27.85
C LEU A 3 -37.00 5.15 27.03
N ILE A 4 -36.70 6.21 26.28
CA ILE A 4 -35.47 6.30 25.47
C ILE A 4 -34.23 6.42 26.36
N GLN A 5 -34.33 7.08 27.50
CA GLN A 5 -33.21 7.25 28.44
C GLN A 5 -32.80 5.94 29.13
N LEU A 6 -33.70 4.96 29.20
CA LEU A 6 -33.42 3.61 29.71
C LEU A 6 -33.06 2.62 28.60
N VAL A 7 -33.76 2.67 27.47
CA VAL A 7 -33.55 1.73 26.36
C VAL A 7 -32.17 1.93 25.72
N VAL A 8 -31.70 3.16 25.55
CA VAL A 8 -30.43 3.43 24.86
C VAL A 8 -29.22 2.90 25.65
N PRO A 9 -29.04 3.17 26.95
CA PRO A 9 -27.96 2.56 27.74
C PRO A 9 -28.00 1.04 27.71
N VAL A 10 -29.18 0.43 27.86
CA VAL A 10 -29.34 -1.03 27.85
C VAL A 10 -28.90 -1.62 26.50
N LEU A 11 -29.23 -0.99 25.38
CA LEU A 11 -28.76 -1.42 24.06
C LEU A 11 -27.23 -1.33 23.93
N PHE A 12 -26.60 -0.30 24.50
CA PHE A 12 -25.13 -0.20 24.52
C PHE A 12 -24.48 -1.30 25.35
N PHE A 13 -25.06 -1.67 26.49
CA PHE A 13 -24.58 -2.79 27.30
C PHE A 13 -24.77 -4.14 26.59
N VAL A 14 -25.91 -4.34 25.92
CA VAL A 14 -26.16 -5.55 25.11
C VAL A 14 -25.17 -5.64 23.94
N LEU A 15 -24.89 -4.53 23.27
CA LEU A 15 -23.88 -4.48 22.20
C LEU A 15 -22.47 -4.77 22.74
N ALA A 16 -22.11 -4.24 23.92
CA ALA A 16 -20.83 -4.53 24.55
C ALA A 16 -20.68 -6.02 24.88
N LEU A 17 -21.71 -6.64 25.45
CA LEU A 17 -21.75 -8.08 25.71
C LEU A 17 -21.63 -8.90 24.43
N PHE A 18 -22.29 -8.48 23.34
CA PHE A 18 -22.18 -9.12 22.05
C PHE A 18 -20.77 -8.99 21.46
N MET A 19 -20.16 -7.81 21.53
CA MET A 19 -18.77 -7.59 21.07
C MET A 19 -17.76 -8.39 21.91
N ALA A 20 -18.02 -8.59 23.21
CA ALA A 20 -17.19 -9.43 24.07
C ALA A 20 -17.24 -10.92 23.69
N THR A 21 -18.28 -11.37 22.99
CA THR A 21 -18.33 -12.74 22.44
C THR A 21 -17.58 -12.90 21.12
N LEU A 22 -17.13 -11.80 20.50
CA LEU A 22 -16.31 -11.85 19.30
C LEU A 22 -14.85 -12.05 19.72
N THR A 23 -14.39 -13.30 19.60
CA THR A 23 -12.98 -13.63 19.64
C THR A 23 -12.41 -13.47 18.24
N PHE A 24 -11.59 -12.44 18.05
CA PHE A 24 -10.75 -12.35 16.85
C PHE A 24 -9.52 -13.19 17.13
N ASN A 25 -9.59 -14.47 16.73
CA ASN A 25 -8.40 -15.30 16.77
C ASN A 25 -7.58 -14.95 15.53
N GLU A 26 -6.50 -14.19 15.70
CA GLU A 26 -5.48 -14.14 14.64
C GLU A 26 -4.93 -15.57 14.47
N SER A 27 -4.81 -16.01 13.23
CA SER A 27 -4.35 -17.37 12.96
C SER A 27 -2.84 -17.41 13.14
N ASP A 28 -2.37 -17.83 14.32
CA ASP A 28 -0.94 -18.10 14.58
C ASP A 28 -0.39 -19.29 13.79
N ASP A 29 -1.28 -20.04 13.13
CA ASP A 29 -0.91 -21.08 12.19
C ASP A 29 -0.36 -20.45 10.90
N PHE A 30 0.92 -20.12 10.94
CA PHE A 30 1.72 -19.77 9.77
C PHE A 30 1.89 -21.01 8.88
N ALA A 31 0.89 -21.30 8.04
CA ALA A 31 0.96 -22.41 7.10
C ALA A 31 1.98 -22.10 5.99
N ASN A 32 2.70 -23.14 5.55
CA ASN A 32 3.57 -23.03 4.39
C ASN A 32 2.73 -22.76 3.14
N ILE A 33 3.02 -21.64 2.48
CA ILE A 33 2.29 -21.21 1.28
C ILE A 33 3.15 -21.52 0.06
N ALA A 34 2.62 -22.35 -0.84
CA ALA A 34 3.23 -22.56 -2.15
C ALA A 34 3.06 -21.31 -3.01
N ILE A 35 4.18 -20.68 -3.37
CA ILE A 35 4.20 -19.50 -4.23
C ILE A 35 3.87 -19.94 -5.64
N THR A 36 2.61 -19.73 -6.02
CA THR A 36 2.07 -20.08 -7.33
C THR A 36 1.21 -18.94 -7.85
N ARG A 37 0.89 -18.97 -9.15
CA ARG A 37 0.11 -17.90 -9.82
C ARG A 37 -1.35 -17.83 -9.34
N THR A 38 -1.83 -18.84 -8.62
CA THR A 38 -3.16 -18.84 -7.98
C THR A 38 -3.28 -17.74 -6.94
N LEU A 39 -2.19 -17.40 -6.23
CA LEU A 39 -2.14 -16.31 -5.25
C LEU A 39 -2.32 -14.92 -5.89
N LEU A 40 -2.11 -14.83 -7.21
CA LEU A 40 -2.27 -13.61 -8.00
C LEU A 40 -3.59 -13.61 -8.79
N GLY A 41 -4.51 -14.51 -8.43
CA GLY A 41 -5.78 -14.66 -9.15
C GLY A 41 -5.61 -15.18 -10.59
N ASN A 42 -4.52 -15.90 -10.88
CA ASN A 42 -4.16 -16.39 -12.22
C ASN A 42 -4.03 -15.28 -13.28
N ARG A 43 -3.78 -14.03 -12.87
CA ARG A 43 -3.53 -12.91 -13.78
C ARG A 43 -2.22 -13.12 -14.53
N PRO A 44 -2.14 -12.96 -15.88
CA PRO A 44 -0.95 -13.23 -16.67
C PRO A 44 0.17 -12.20 -16.45
N THR A 45 1.42 -12.62 -16.64
CA THR A 45 2.61 -11.76 -16.54
C THR A 45 2.80 -11.08 -17.88
N ILE A 46 3.01 -9.77 -17.90
CA ILE A 46 3.35 -9.08 -19.13
C ILE A 46 4.81 -9.38 -19.46
N ILE A 47 5.11 -10.03 -20.57
CA ILE A 47 6.48 -10.35 -20.97
C ILE A 47 6.87 -9.54 -22.21
N SER A 48 7.94 -8.76 -22.10
CA SER A 48 8.58 -8.07 -23.22
C SER A 48 9.89 -8.75 -23.57
N SER A 49 10.09 -9.10 -24.84
CA SER A 49 11.31 -9.76 -25.32
C SER A 49 11.62 -9.35 -26.76
N ARG A 50 12.91 -9.19 -27.09
CA ARG A 50 13.36 -8.83 -28.44
C ARG A 50 13.01 -9.95 -29.43
N ALA A 51 12.42 -9.58 -30.58
CA ALA A 51 12.11 -10.53 -31.64
C ALA A 51 13.36 -11.22 -32.23
N ALA A 52 14.53 -10.58 -32.13
CA ALA A 52 15.80 -11.15 -32.59
C ALA A 52 16.34 -12.27 -31.68
N ASP A 53 15.91 -12.33 -30.41
CA ASP A 53 16.39 -13.31 -29.44
C ASP A 53 15.55 -14.59 -29.50
N ALA A 54 15.91 -15.49 -30.44
CA ALA A 54 15.21 -16.76 -30.65
C ALA A 54 15.14 -17.64 -29.39
N GLU A 55 16.17 -17.59 -28.52
CA GLU A 55 16.16 -18.32 -27.24
C GLU A 55 15.15 -17.73 -26.24
N ALA A 56 15.02 -16.40 -26.17
CA ALA A 56 14.04 -15.77 -25.30
C ALA A 56 12.61 -16.13 -25.74
N ALA A 57 12.34 -16.07 -27.05
CA ALA A 57 11.06 -16.49 -27.61
C ALA A 57 10.74 -17.98 -27.37
N ALA A 58 11.76 -18.85 -27.44
CA ALA A 58 11.60 -20.27 -27.16
C ALA A 58 11.33 -20.55 -25.66
N VAL A 59 11.94 -19.77 -24.76
CA VAL A 59 11.67 -19.89 -23.31
C VAL A 59 10.27 -19.38 -22.98
N THR A 60 9.84 -18.23 -23.51
CA THR A 60 8.50 -17.68 -23.25
C THR A 60 7.39 -18.60 -23.76
N ALA A 61 7.62 -19.32 -24.86
CA ALA A 61 6.70 -20.34 -25.37
C ALA A 61 6.55 -21.57 -24.46
N LEU A 62 7.49 -21.80 -23.53
CA LEU A 62 7.46 -22.93 -22.57
C LEU A 62 6.83 -22.57 -21.22
N TRP A 63 6.31 -21.35 -21.07
CA TRP A 63 5.50 -20.95 -19.91
C TRP A 63 4.16 -21.68 -19.92
N ASP A 64 3.56 -21.84 -18.74
CA ASP A 64 2.26 -22.49 -18.61
C ASP A 64 1.17 -21.65 -19.32
N THR A 65 0.25 -22.33 -20.00
CA THR A 65 -0.80 -21.68 -20.80
C THR A 65 -1.64 -20.71 -19.96
N GLY A 66 -1.81 -19.48 -20.44
CA GLY A 66 -2.59 -18.45 -19.74
C GLY A 66 -1.85 -17.71 -18.61
N THR A 67 -0.58 -18.03 -18.35
CA THR A 67 0.21 -17.35 -17.30
C THR A 67 1.05 -16.18 -17.81
N SER A 68 1.16 -16.00 -19.14
CA SER A 68 1.93 -14.94 -19.77
C SER A 68 1.15 -14.24 -20.89
N ALA A 69 1.39 -12.94 -21.02
CA ALA A 69 0.90 -12.09 -22.10
C ALA A 69 2.12 -11.41 -22.75
N THR A 70 2.46 -11.80 -23.97
CA THR A 70 3.64 -11.28 -24.65
C THR A 70 3.37 -9.91 -25.29
N ARG A 71 4.37 -9.04 -25.23
CA ARG A 71 4.38 -7.72 -25.87
C ARG A 71 5.68 -7.55 -26.67
N PRO A 72 5.64 -6.74 -27.75
CA PRO A 72 6.85 -6.36 -28.47
C PRO A 72 7.87 -5.72 -27.54
N TYR A 73 9.15 -5.91 -27.84
CA TYR A 73 10.20 -5.24 -27.10
C TYR A 73 10.19 -3.74 -27.36
N GLU A 74 10.07 -2.98 -26.28
CA GLU A 74 10.28 -1.54 -26.23
C GLU A 74 11.42 -1.27 -25.24
N PRO A 75 12.33 -0.33 -25.54
CA PRO A 75 13.40 0.00 -24.61
C PRO A 75 12.85 0.44 -23.25
N MET A 76 13.51 0.06 -22.16
CA MET A 76 13.24 0.65 -20.85
C MET A 76 13.66 2.13 -20.85
N LEU A 77 12.97 2.96 -20.07
CA LEU A 77 13.37 4.34 -19.87
C LEU A 77 14.76 4.35 -19.22
N SER A 78 15.76 4.86 -19.95
CA SER A 78 17.11 4.96 -19.41
C SER A 78 17.10 5.88 -18.19
N CYS A 79 17.70 5.45 -17.08
CA CYS A 79 17.99 6.31 -15.92
C CYS A 79 18.88 7.51 -16.29
N ALA A 80 19.40 7.56 -17.53
CA ALA A 80 20.02 8.73 -18.13
C ALA A 80 18.99 9.78 -18.60
N CYS A 81 17.90 9.99 -17.85
CA CYS A 81 17.07 11.20 -17.97
C CYS A 81 17.73 12.44 -17.35
N ASN A 82 19.04 12.41 -17.14
CA ASN A 82 19.85 13.59 -17.34
C ASN A 82 20.55 13.36 -18.69
N CYS A 83 20.37 14.25 -19.66
CA CYS A 83 21.21 14.28 -20.86
C CYS A 83 22.42 15.20 -20.58
N PRO A 84 23.48 14.75 -19.89
CA PRO A 84 24.66 15.57 -19.68
C PRO A 84 25.36 15.81 -21.01
N ASP A 85 25.74 17.06 -21.25
CA ASP A 85 26.66 17.40 -22.34
C ASP A 85 28.07 16.85 -22.03
N GLY A 86 28.93 16.77 -23.05
CA GLY A 86 30.27 16.17 -22.94
C GLY A 86 31.10 16.76 -21.79
N GLY A 87 31.42 15.93 -20.79
CA GLY A 87 32.26 16.30 -19.65
C GLY A 87 31.53 16.53 -18.31
N GLN A 88 30.22 16.27 -18.21
CA GLN A 88 29.51 16.35 -16.93
C GLN A 88 29.32 14.98 -16.26
N PRO A 89 29.54 14.87 -14.94
CA PRO A 89 29.19 13.67 -14.20
C PRO A 89 27.66 13.58 -14.00
N ALA A 90 27.10 12.38 -14.13
CA ALA A 90 25.69 12.12 -13.84
C ALA A 90 25.42 12.33 -12.34
N LEU A 91 24.61 13.32 -11.99
CA LEU A 91 24.39 13.75 -10.61
C LEU A 91 23.24 13.03 -9.88
N PHE A 92 22.55 12.08 -10.53
CA PHE A 92 21.54 11.23 -9.87
C PHE A 92 22.07 9.80 -9.76
N SER A 93 22.00 9.23 -8.55
CA SER A 93 22.10 7.79 -8.39
C SER A 93 20.84 7.16 -9.02
N GLY A 94 20.99 6.03 -9.70
CA GLY A 94 19.94 5.44 -10.55
C GLY A 94 18.61 5.11 -9.87
N THR A 95 18.49 5.30 -8.55
CA THR A 95 17.27 5.06 -7.77
C THR A 95 16.28 6.23 -7.75
N ASP A 96 16.70 7.46 -8.07
CA ASP A 96 15.88 8.66 -7.82
C ASP A 96 15.21 9.25 -9.09
N CYS A 97 15.40 8.63 -10.26
CA CYS A 97 15.07 9.28 -11.54
C CYS A 97 13.60 9.12 -11.99
N CYS A 98 12.75 8.37 -11.27
CA CYS A 98 11.34 8.16 -11.69
C CYS A 98 10.31 8.17 -10.55
N LEU A 99 10.73 8.41 -9.31
CA LEU A 99 9.83 8.51 -8.15
C LEU A 99 9.98 9.90 -7.61
N TYR A 100 9.12 10.85 -7.98
CA TYR A 100 8.58 11.90 -7.10
C TYR A 100 7.73 12.85 -7.94
N THR A 101 6.42 12.83 -7.70
CA THR A 101 5.60 14.03 -7.81
C THR A 101 6.15 15.05 -6.81
N PHE A 102 6.82 16.09 -7.30
CA PHE A 102 7.28 17.21 -6.46
C PHE A 102 6.07 18.10 -6.10
N ASP A 103 5.25 17.63 -5.16
CA ASP A 103 4.55 18.56 -4.26
C ASP A 103 5.53 18.89 -3.12
N PRO A 104 5.64 20.16 -2.68
CA PRO A 104 6.90 20.68 -2.17
C PRO A 104 7.17 20.18 -0.75
N LEU A 105 8.21 19.35 -0.62
CA LEU A 105 8.97 19.19 0.61
C LEU A 105 9.63 20.54 0.94
N THR A 106 8.88 21.39 1.62
CA THR A 106 9.29 22.67 2.18
C THR A 106 10.17 22.47 3.41
N THR A 107 11.38 21.95 3.28
CA THR A 107 12.40 22.11 4.34
C THR A 107 13.82 22.13 3.77
N SER A 108 14.33 23.36 3.64
CA SER A 108 15.72 23.74 3.90
C SER A 108 16.83 22.96 3.17
N TYR A 109 17.07 23.29 1.90
CA TYR A 109 18.38 23.08 1.25
C TYR A 109 18.94 24.44 0.78
N SER A 110 20.26 24.59 0.91
CA SER A 110 21.03 25.85 0.83
C SER A 110 21.02 26.52 -0.56
N PRO A 111 21.45 27.80 -0.69
CA PRO A 111 21.38 28.50 -1.96
C PRO A 111 22.44 27.95 -2.93
N PHE A 112 21.96 27.29 -3.98
CA PHE A 112 22.59 27.04 -5.28
C PHE A 112 24.11 27.25 -5.38
N ASP A 113 24.86 26.15 -5.42
CA ASP A 113 26.26 26.16 -5.85
C ASP A 113 26.32 26.42 -7.37
N ASP A 114 26.95 27.52 -7.78
CA ASP A 114 27.03 28.03 -9.17
C ASP A 114 27.75 27.08 -10.14
N ALA A 115 28.36 26.01 -9.63
CA ALA A 115 29.05 25.00 -10.43
C ALA A 115 28.12 23.95 -11.07
N SER A 116 26.83 23.93 -10.72
CA SER A 116 25.96 22.79 -10.99
C SER A 116 24.84 23.11 -12.00
N ARG A 117 24.99 22.55 -13.21
CA ARG A 117 24.16 22.81 -14.41
C ARG A 117 22.86 21.97 -14.44
N TYR A 118 22.14 21.84 -13.33
CA TYR A 118 20.86 21.11 -13.27
C TYR A 118 19.65 22.06 -13.27
N CYS A 119 18.47 21.52 -13.60
CA CYS A 119 17.19 22.24 -13.53
C CYS A 119 16.62 22.22 -12.11
N ALA A 120 16.41 23.39 -11.52
CA ALA A 120 15.80 23.52 -10.20
C ALA A 120 14.96 24.79 -10.09
N ARG A 121 13.90 24.73 -9.26
CA ARG A 121 12.96 25.83 -8.99
C ARG A 121 12.98 26.16 -7.51
N ASN A 122 13.15 27.44 -7.18
CA ASN A 122 13.06 27.90 -5.80
C ASN A 122 11.58 28.09 -5.37
N GLN A 123 11.37 28.30 -4.08
CA GLN A 123 10.06 28.54 -3.46
C GLN A 123 9.33 29.79 -4.00
N GLN A 124 10.04 30.67 -4.70
CA GLN A 124 9.53 31.90 -5.33
C GLN A 124 9.22 31.73 -6.82
N GLY A 125 9.33 30.52 -7.36
CA GLY A 125 8.96 30.18 -8.73
C GLY A 125 10.01 30.50 -9.80
N THR A 126 11.20 30.95 -9.42
CA THR A 126 12.31 31.24 -10.33
C THR A 126 13.02 29.93 -10.73
N VAL A 127 13.20 29.72 -12.04
CA VAL A 127 13.85 28.53 -12.63
C VAL A 127 15.27 28.90 -13.07
N LYS A 128 16.28 28.10 -12.71
CA LYS A 128 17.68 28.26 -13.14
C LYS A 128 18.11 27.03 -13.95
N GLY A 129 18.67 27.24 -15.15
CA GLY A 129 18.99 26.20 -16.14
C GLY A 129 18.18 26.33 -17.45
N VAL A 130 18.53 25.59 -18.52
CA VAL A 130 17.72 25.51 -19.75
C VAL A 130 16.62 24.47 -19.53
N CYS A 131 15.54 24.89 -18.89
CA CYS A 131 14.42 24.03 -18.47
C CYS A 131 13.14 24.46 -19.19
N ALA A 132 12.23 23.51 -19.43
CA ALA A 132 10.87 23.87 -19.83
C ALA A 132 9.84 23.33 -18.85
N THR A 133 8.86 24.17 -18.59
CA THR A 133 7.74 23.89 -17.69
C THR A 133 6.55 23.39 -18.52
N ASN A 134 5.98 22.23 -18.18
CA ASN A 134 4.65 21.83 -18.66
C ASN A 134 3.63 21.86 -17.50
N ALA A 135 2.35 21.62 -17.78
CA ALA A 135 1.27 21.68 -16.78
C ALA A 135 1.39 20.60 -15.68
N ASN A 136 2.24 19.59 -15.86
CA ASN A 136 2.36 18.41 -15.00
C ASN A 136 3.73 18.29 -14.30
N GLY A 137 4.66 19.22 -14.51
CA GLY A 137 6.00 19.18 -13.91
C GLY A 137 7.07 19.97 -14.68
N MET A 138 8.33 19.86 -14.23
CA MET A 138 9.49 20.45 -14.90
C MET A 138 10.28 19.36 -15.63
N ASP A 139 10.60 19.58 -16.90
CA ASP A 139 11.39 18.67 -17.72
C ASP A 139 12.60 19.41 -18.35
N VAL A 140 13.71 18.71 -18.50
CA VAL A 140 14.87 19.19 -19.26
C VAL A 140 14.55 19.00 -20.74
N ARG A 141 13.87 20.01 -21.31
CA ARG A 141 13.54 20.22 -22.73
C ARG A 141 12.19 19.61 -23.16
N PRO A 142 11.18 20.44 -23.51
CA PRO A 142 9.86 19.96 -23.88
C PRO A 142 9.93 19.49 -25.34
N GLY A 143 9.59 18.24 -25.60
CA GLY A 143 9.42 17.71 -26.97
C GLY A 143 10.34 16.58 -27.40
N VAL A 144 11.30 16.13 -26.57
CA VAL A 144 12.12 14.93 -26.88
C VAL A 144 11.88 13.79 -25.87
N CYS A 145 11.73 14.08 -24.58
CA CYS A 145 11.44 13.04 -23.58
C CYS A 145 9.97 12.59 -23.60
N GLU A 146 9.03 13.52 -23.76
CA GLU A 146 7.59 13.21 -23.86
C GLU A 146 7.21 12.55 -25.20
N ALA A 147 7.94 12.84 -26.28
CA ALA A 147 7.74 12.19 -27.58
C ALA A 147 8.27 10.75 -27.63
N ASN A 148 9.20 10.38 -26.71
CA ASN A 148 9.85 9.06 -26.68
C ASN A 148 9.37 8.15 -25.53
N SER A 149 8.60 8.65 -24.56
CA SER A 149 7.95 7.80 -23.53
C SER A 149 6.76 7.00 -24.07
N VAL A 150 6.28 7.35 -25.28
CA VAL A 150 5.23 6.62 -26.00
C VAL A 150 5.73 5.27 -26.53
N SER A 151 7.05 5.10 -26.62
CA SER A 151 7.75 3.92 -27.15
C SER A 151 8.73 3.31 -26.13
N SER A 152 8.43 3.42 -24.83
CA SER A 152 9.19 2.76 -23.78
C SER A 152 8.32 1.80 -22.98
N PHE A 153 8.92 0.71 -22.52
CA PHE A 153 8.21 -0.32 -21.76
C PHE A 153 7.59 0.24 -20.47
N ASP A 154 8.30 1.11 -19.76
CA ASP A 154 7.80 1.78 -18.55
C ASP A 154 6.61 2.70 -18.84
N GLY A 155 6.62 3.40 -19.98
CA GLY A 155 5.50 4.22 -20.43
C GLY A 155 4.26 3.39 -20.77
N TYR A 156 4.44 2.19 -21.31
CA TYR A 156 3.36 1.23 -21.47
C TYR A 156 2.80 0.76 -20.11
N LEU A 157 3.67 0.37 -19.17
CA LEU A 157 3.23 -0.08 -17.85
C LEU A 157 2.43 1.00 -17.11
N TRP A 158 2.85 2.27 -17.20
CA TRP A 158 2.13 3.40 -16.61
C TRP A 158 0.72 3.60 -17.18
N ARG A 159 0.57 3.51 -18.51
CA ARG A 159 -0.74 3.65 -19.18
C ARG A 159 -1.64 2.46 -18.94
N ALA A 160 -1.04 1.30 -18.74
CA ALA A 160 -1.76 0.06 -18.57
C ALA A 160 -2.18 -0.13 -17.10
N SER A 161 -1.44 0.42 -16.12
CA SER A 161 -1.85 0.48 -14.71
C SER A 161 -2.92 1.55 -14.48
N GLU A 162 -3.93 1.21 -13.67
CA GLU A 162 -4.93 2.17 -13.20
C GLU A 162 -4.42 2.92 -11.98
N GLU A 163 -4.61 4.23 -11.95
CA GLU A 163 -4.17 5.09 -10.84
C GLU A 163 -4.91 4.72 -9.53
N LEU A 164 -4.18 4.67 -8.41
CA LEU A 164 -4.72 4.47 -7.06
C LEU A 164 -5.50 3.16 -6.84
N THR A 165 -5.32 2.16 -7.69
CA THR A 165 -5.97 0.85 -7.55
C THR A 165 -5.02 -0.21 -7.02
N LEU A 166 -5.54 -1.14 -6.23
CA LEU A 166 -4.82 -2.35 -5.84
C LEU A 166 -4.80 -3.31 -7.04
N CYS A 167 -3.75 -4.11 -7.17
CA CYS A 167 -3.69 -5.06 -8.29
C CYS A 167 -4.90 -6.01 -8.35
N LYS A 168 -5.45 -6.40 -7.19
CA LYS A 168 -6.62 -7.27 -7.13
C LYS A 168 -7.81 -6.69 -7.90
N ASP A 169 -7.94 -5.36 -7.89
CA ASP A 169 -9.10 -4.63 -8.40
C ASP A 169 -8.83 -3.97 -9.76
N GLN A 170 -7.62 -4.10 -10.32
CA GLN A 170 -7.31 -3.62 -11.67
C GLN A 170 -7.99 -4.50 -12.74
N ASP A 171 -8.59 -3.92 -13.76
CA ASP A 171 -9.24 -4.69 -14.83
C ASP A 171 -8.34 -4.85 -16.07
N THR A 172 -7.34 -3.98 -16.22
CA THR A 172 -6.57 -3.82 -17.46
C THR A 172 -5.27 -4.64 -17.54
N VAL A 173 -4.64 -4.98 -16.40
CA VAL A 173 -3.25 -5.45 -16.34
C VAL A 173 -3.01 -6.54 -15.29
N GLY A 174 -2.00 -7.39 -15.56
CA GLY A 174 -1.46 -8.33 -14.60
C GLY A 174 -0.57 -7.67 -13.55
N CYS A 175 -0.52 -8.23 -12.33
CA CYS A 175 0.22 -7.65 -11.20
C CYS A 175 1.74 -7.54 -11.37
N ASP A 176 2.26 -8.04 -12.47
CA ASP A 176 3.68 -8.25 -12.70
C ASP A 176 4.04 -8.19 -14.20
N ALA A 177 5.25 -7.73 -14.45
CA ALA A 177 5.82 -7.67 -15.78
C ALA A 177 7.29 -8.13 -15.78
N LEU A 178 7.71 -8.77 -16.86
CA LEU A 178 9.05 -9.28 -17.08
C LEU A 178 9.61 -8.67 -18.37
N HIS A 179 10.64 -7.85 -18.24
CA HIS A 179 11.37 -7.27 -19.36
C HIS A 179 12.64 -8.06 -19.62
N ILE A 180 12.78 -8.67 -20.80
CA ILE A 180 13.93 -9.49 -21.18
C ILE A 180 14.83 -8.67 -22.10
N GLU A 181 16.02 -8.33 -21.60
CA GLU A 181 17.03 -7.55 -22.33
C GLU A 181 17.77 -8.38 -23.38
N GLY A 182 17.95 -9.66 -23.10
CA GLY A 182 18.52 -10.61 -24.05
C GLY A 182 19.18 -11.81 -23.39
N TYR A 183 19.67 -12.70 -24.24
CA TYR A 183 20.34 -13.93 -23.85
C TYR A 183 21.79 -13.94 -24.37
N ASN A 184 22.75 -14.07 -23.45
CA ASN A 184 24.15 -14.24 -23.82
C ASN A 184 24.46 -15.74 -23.96
N ALA A 185 24.58 -16.22 -25.20
CA ALA A 185 24.83 -17.62 -25.51
C ALA A 185 26.19 -18.12 -25.00
N THR A 186 27.23 -17.28 -25.02
CA THR A 186 28.60 -17.63 -24.58
C THR A 186 28.69 -17.76 -23.07
N ALA A 187 28.02 -16.89 -22.33
CA ALA A 187 27.99 -16.91 -20.86
C ALA A 187 26.83 -17.75 -20.30
N GLY A 188 25.91 -18.24 -21.14
CA GLY A 188 24.72 -18.98 -20.74
C GLY A 188 23.74 -18.18 -19.86
N ARG A 189 23.81 -16.85 -19.88
CA ARG A 189 23.11 -15.95 -18.94
C ARG A 189 21.92 -15.26 -19.60
N TYR A 190 20.78 -15.25 -18.89
CA TYR A 190 19.62 -14.43 -19.21
C TYR A 190 19.67 -13.12 -18.43
N THR A 191 19.51 -11.99 -19.11
CA THR A 191 19.39 -10.67 -18.48
C THR A 191 17.94 -10.22 -18.58
N HIS A 192 17.31 -10.00 -17.43
CA HIS A 192 15.92 -9.58 -17.35
C HIS A 192 15.69 -8.66 -16.14
N THR A 193 14.66 -7.83 -16.22
CA THR A 193 14.16 -6.97 -15.15
C THR A 193 12.73 -7.36 -14.84
N VAL A 194 12.41 -7.51 -13.56
CA VAL A 194 11.06 -7.85 -13.08
C VAL A 194 10.44 -6.61 -12.45
N TYR A 195 9.20 -6.34 -12.86
CA TYR A 195 8.35 -5.31 -12.28
C TYR A 195 7.20 -5.98 -11.55
N ALA A 196 6.86 -5.42 -10.40
CA ALA A 196 5.78 -5.92 -9.56
C ALA A 196 4.96 -4.75 -9.04
N HIS A 197 3.65 -4.95 -9.02
CA HIS A 197 2.75 -4.04 -8.35
C HIS A 197 3.02 -4.08 -6.85
N GLN A 198 3.19 -2.92 -6.21
CA GLN A 198 3.50 -2.80 -4.79
C GLN A 198 2.48 -3.51 -3.87
N SER A 199 1.22 -3.60 -4.31
CA SER A 199 0.16 -4.28 -3.55
C SER A 199 0.13 -5.80 -3.75
N ALA A 200 0.96 -6.36 -4.62
CA ALA A 200 0.97 -7.77 -4.97
C ALA A 200 2.20 -8.47 -4.38
N TYR A 201 2.15 -8.77 -3.08
CA TYR A 201 3.31 -9.26 -2.31
C TYR A 201 3.96 -10.54 -2.89
N HIS A 202 3.15 -11.45 -3.43
CA HIS A 202 3.64 -12.72 -3.98
C HIS A 202 3.99 -12.65 -5.48
N SER A 203 3.88 -11.48 -6.11
CA SER A 203 4.09 -11.32 -7.56
C SER A 203 5.54 -11.62 -7.95
N LEU A 204 6.50 -10.91 -7.38
CA LEU A 204 7.94 -11.10 -7.62
C LEU A 204 8.38 -12.57 -7.57
N PRO A 205 8.22 -13.30 -6.45
CA PRO A 205 8.71 -14.67 -6.37
C PRO A 205 7.93 -15.62 -7.29
N ALA A 206 6.63 -15.38 -7.55
CA ALA A 206 5.86 -16.20 -8.49
C ALA A 206 6.32 -16.03 -9.95
N THR A 207 6.60 -14.79 -10.37
CA THR A 207 7.10 -14.47 -11.72
C THR A 207 8.49 -15.06 -11.92
N ILE A 208 9.38 -14.91 -10.94
CA ILE A 208 10.74 -15.47 -10.99
C ILE A 208 10.70 -16.99 -11.02
N ASN A 209 9.85 -17.63 -10.21
CA ASN A 209 9.70 -19.08 -10.22
C ASN A 209 9.18 -19.60 -11.56
N SER A 210 8.19 -18.91 -12.15
CA SER A 210 7.65 -19.22 -13.48
C SER A 210 8.72 -19.09 -14.57
N ALA A 211 9.50 -18.00 -14.53
CA ALA A 211 10.60 -17.77 -15.46
C ALA A 211 11.69 -18.85 -15.35
N ASN A 212 12.14 -19.18 -14.14
CA ASN A 212 13.16 -20.19 -13.91
C ASN A 212 12.67 -21.60 -14.27
N SER A 213 11.39 -21.91 -14.02
CA SER A 213 10.78 -23.17 -14.45
C SER A 213 10.77 -23.31 -15.97
N ALA A 214 10.42 -22.24 -16.71
CA ALA A 214 10.47 -22.23 -18.17
C ALA A 214 11.91 -22.38 -18.72
N ILE A 215 12.88 -21.71 -18.10
CA ILE A 215 14.31 -21.88 -18.42
C ILE A 215 14.76 -23.33 -18.17
N LEU A 216 14.35 -23.93 -17.04
CA LEU A 216 14.66 -25.31 -16.72
C LEU A 216 14.07 -26.28 -17.75
N ARG A 217 12.83 -26.07 -18.20
CA ARG A 217 12.21 -26.87 -19.28
C ARG A 217 13.00 -26.76 -20.57
N ARG A 218 13.42 -25.53 -20.96
CA ARG A 218 14.24 -25.28 -22.15
C ARG A 218 15.59 -26.01 -22.07
N ARG A 219 16.25 -25.98 -20.91
CA ARG A 219 17.60 -26.56 -20.72
C ARG A 219 17.58 -28.08 -20.54
N SER A 220 16.60 -28.60 -19.82
CA SER A 220 16.50 -30.03 -19.53
C SER A 220 15.86 -30.84 -20.67
N GLY A 221 15.17 -30.16 -21.60
CA GLY A 221 14.39 -30.80 -22.67
C GLY A 221 13.17 -31.58 -22.15
N LYS A 222 12.85 -31.46 -20.85
CA LYS A 222 11.72 -32.14 -20.22
C LYS A 222 10.56 -31.16 -20.03
N PRO A 223 9.42 -31.33 -20.73
CA PRO A 223 8.31 -30.38 -20.63
C PRO A 223 7.66 -30.35 -19.24
N GLY A 224 7.73 -31.46 -18.48
CA GLY A 224 7.21 -31.56 -17.12
C GLY A 224 8.17 -31.11 -16.02
N ALA A 225 9.36 -30.59 -16.35
CA ALA A 225 10.26 -30.05 -15.33
C ALA A 225 9.71 -28.72 -14.78
N GLY A 226 9.78 -28.52 -13.47
CA GLY A 226 9.32 -27.30 -12.83
C GLY A 226 10.00 -27.11 -11.49
N ILE A 227 9.99 -25.88 -11.00
CA ILE A 227 10.52 -25.50 -9.70
C ILE A 227 9.32 -25.16 -8.81
N GLN A 228 9.28 -25.77 -7.63
CA GLN A 228 8.29 -25.44 -6.61
C GLN A 228 8.97 -24.53 -5.58
N THR A 229 8.40 -23.36 -5.36
CA THR A 229 8.85 -22.42 -4.32
C THR A 229 7.78 -22.33 -3.25
N THR A 230 8.18 -22.52 -2.00
CA THR A 230 7.31 -22.41 -0.83
C THR A 230 7.86 -21.31 0.06
N ASN A 231 6.99 -20.41 0.51
CA ASN A 231 7.32 -19.55 1.62
C ASN A 231 7.07 -20.35 2.91
N GLU A 232 8.15 -20.69 3.58
CA GLU A 232 8.12 -21.38 4.87
C GLU A 232 8.48 -20.36 5.95
N TRP A 233 7.60 -20.24 6.92
CA TRP A 233 7.81 -19.34 8.04
C TRP A 233 8.80 -19.98 8.99
N LEU A 234 9.73 -19.17 9.50
CA LEU A 234 10.59 -19.66 10.57
C LEU A 234 9.68 -20.00 11.77
N PRO A 235 9.85 -21.15 12.43
CA PRO A 235 9.09 -21.46 13.63
C PRO A 235 9.20 -20.30 14.60
N ALA A 236 8.06 -19.86 15.15
CA ALA A 236 8.04 -18.85 16.20
C ALA A 236 8.88 -19.39 17.38
N TYR A 237 10.14 -18.97 17.46
CA TYR A 237 10.88 -19.12 18.67
C TYR A 237 10.24 -18.13 19.62
N THR A 238 9.71 -18.63 20.73
CA THR A 238 9.21 -17.78 21.81
C THR A 238 10.36 -16.88 22.25
N LEU A 239 10.44 -15.66 21.72
CA LEU A 239 11.23 -14.59 22.30
C LEU A 239 10.62 -14.36 23.67
N TYR A 240 11.20 -14.99 24.68
CA TYR A 240 10.84 -14.73 26.06
C TYR A 240 11.06 -13.24 26.36
N ALA A 241 9.95 -12.50 26.41
CA ALA A 241 9.63 -11.50 27.42
C ALA A 241 10.74 -10.50 27.78
N SER A 242 11.43 -9.95 26.79
CA SER A 242 12.46 -8.92 27.02
C SER A 242 12.24 -7.70 26.13
N GLY A 243 11.04 -7.13 26.18
CA GLY A 243 10.77 -5.80 25.65
C GLY A 243 9.82 -5.71 24.47
N ASP A 244 9.32 -6.84 23.94
CA ASP A 244 8.18 -6.78 23.03
C ASP A 244 6.89 -6.66 23.86
N VAL A 245 6.08 -5.67 23.52
CA VAL A 245 4.75 -5.53 24.09
C VAL A 245 4.02 -6.80 23.70
N VAL A 246 3.65 -7.61 24.69
CA VAL A 246 2.68 -8.68 24.49
C VAL A 246 1.36 -7.96 24.25
N ASP A 247 1.13 -7.53 23.00
CA ASP A 247 -0.18 -7.17 22.50
C ASP A 247 -0.99 -8.47 22.60
N ASN A 248 -1.70 -8.61 23.72
CA ASN A 248 -2.61 -9.73 23.87
C ASN A 248 -3.64 -9.59 22.74
N GLU A 249 -3.76 -10.64 21.92
CA GLU A 249 -4.54 -10.74 20.67
C GLU A 249 -6.05 -10.42 20.81
N ASN A 250 -6.51 -9.94 21.96
CA ASN A 250 -7.91 -9.63 22.25
C ASN A 250 -8.11 -8.14 22.55
N ASP A 251 -7.92 -7.31 21.52
CA ASP A 251 -8.23 -5.87 21.58
C ASP A 251 -9.77 -5.59 21.54
N SER A 252 -10.59 -6.65 21.50
CA SER A 252 -12.03 -6.55 21.73
C SER A 252 -12.37 -6.06 23.15
N THR A 253 -11.46 -6.22 24.11
CA THR A 253 -11.60 -5.69 25.47
C THR A 253 -11.65 -4.16 25.49
N PHE A 254 -10.81 -3.49 24.69
CA PHE A 254 -10.83 -2.03 24.54
C PHE A 254 -12.18 -1.57 23.96
N ILE A 255 -12.62 -2.17 22.85
CA ILE A 255 -13.89 -1.83 22.20
C ILE A 255 -15.09 -2.10 23.14
N THR A 256 -15.06 -3.22 23.87
CA THR A 256 -16.09 -3.56 24.86
C THR A 256 -16.13 -2.53 25.99
N SER A 257 -14.97 -2.12 26.51
CA SER A 257 -14.87 -1.10 27.57
C SER A 257 -15.41 0.26 27.11
N LEU A 258 -15.17 0.64 25.85
CA LEU A 258 -15.69 1.86 25.25
C LEU A 258 -17.22 1.88 25.26
N PHE A 259 -17.87 0.80 24.82
CA PHE A 259 -19.33 0.71 24.79
C PHE A 259 -19.96 0.67 26.19
N VAL A 260 -19.30 0.04 27.16
CA VAL A 260 -19.72 0.05 28.58
C VAL A 260 -19.66 1.47 29.15
N VAL A 261 -18.56 2.20 28.95
CA VAL A 261 -18.39 3.57 29.44
C VAL A 261 -19.39 4.51 28.76
N MET A 262 -19.60 4.37 27.45
CA MET A 262 -20.59 5.14 26.71
C MET A 262 -22.01 4.91 27.27
N GLY A 263 -22.40 3.64 27.50
CA GLY A 263 -23.69 3.31 28.11
C GLY A 263 -23.88 3.91 29.50
N ALA A 264 -22.87 3.82 30.36
CA ALA A 264 -22.88 4.41 31.70
C ALA A 264 -22.95 5.95 31.68
N SER A 265 -22.27 6.60 30.72
CA SER A 265 -22.29 8.06 30.57
C SER A 265 -23.68 8.58 30.18
N ILE A 266 -24.39 7.87 29.30
CA ILE A 266 -25.76 8.23 28.89
C ILE A 266 -26.74 8.04 30.05
N LEU A 267 -26.56 6.96 30.82
CA LEU A 267 -27.36 6.69 32.02
C LEU A 267 -27.21 7.82 33.05
N THR A 268 -25.99 8.20 33.39
CA THR A 268 -25.73 9.29 34.36
C THR A 268 -26.23 10.66 33.85
N ALA A 269 -26.09 10.95 32.56
CA ALA A 269 -26.65 12.16 31.95
C ALA A 269 -28.18 12.27 32.07
N SER A 270 -28.89 11.13 32.09
CA SER A 270 -30.35 11.13 32.23
C SER A 270 -30.83 11.63 33.60
N MET A 271 -30.09 11.35 34.67
CA MET A 271 -30.44 11.76 36.04
C MET A 271 -30.31 13.28 36.24
N ALA A 272 -29.44 13.94 35.47
CA ALA A 272 -29.26 15.39 35.50
C ALA A 272 -30.44 16.17 34.90
N VAL A 273 -31.32 15.52 34.14
CA VAL A 273 -32.50 16.18 33.54
C VAL A 273 -33.53 16.56 34.62
N PHE A 274 -33.68 15.75 35.67
CA PHE A 274 -34.71 15.98 36.70
C PHE A 274 -34.48 17.27 37.52
N PRO A 275 -33.28 17.57 38.07
CA PRO A 275 -33.04 18.82 38.79
C PRO A 275 -33.18 20.05 37.89
N VAL A 276 -32.83 19.93 36.61
CA VAL A 276 -32.98 20.99 35.61
C VAL A 276 -34.45 21.26 35.33
N TYR A 277 -35.26 20.20 35.19
CA TYR A 277 -36.69 20.31 35.00
C TYR A 277 -37.41 20.93 36.22
N GLU A 278 -37.04 20.52 37.43
CA GLU A 278 -37.56 21.09 38.68
C GLU A 278 -37.20 22.57 38.86
N ARG A 279 -35.98 22.96 38.43
CA ARG A 279 -35.56 24.37 38.41
C ARG A 279 -36.38 25.18 37.39
N ARG A 280 -36.60 24.63 36.19
CA ARG A 280 -37.38 25.29 35.12
C ARG A 280 -38.84 25.51 35.54
N ASN A 281 -39.46 24.53 36.19
CA ASN A 281 -40.86 24.60 36.61
C ASN A 281 -41.04 25.29 37.97
N ASN A 282 -39.99 25.89 38.55
CA ASN A 282 -39.97 26.50 39.88
C ASN A 282 -40.37 25.55 41.03
N SER A 283 -40.47 24.23 40.80
CA SER A 283 -40.77 23.23 41.83
C SER A 283 -39.64 23.15 42.86
N LYS A 284 -38.38 23.25 42.41
CA LYS A 284 -37.22 23.30 43.31
C LYS A 284 -37.31 24.47 44.29
N HIS A 285 -37.77 25.63 43.82
CA HIS A 285 -37.94 26.81 44.67
C HIS A 285 -39.06 26.60 45.68
N LEU A 286 -40.22 26.08 45.25
CA LEU A 286 -41.34 25.76 46.13
C LEU A 286 -40.96 24.77 47.23
N GLN A 287 -40.22 23.70 46.89
CA GLN A 287 -39.73 22.73 47.86
C GLN A 287 -38.81 23.36 48.92
N MET A 288 -37.94 24.30 48.52
CA MET A 288 -37.04 25.01 49.44
C MET A 288 -37.80 25.99 50.34
N VAL A 289 -38.80 26.71 49.81
CA VAL A 289 -39.67 27.61 50.60
C VAL A 289 -40.53 26.83 51.60
N SER A 290 -40.86 25.58 51.28
CA SER A 290 -41.62 24.68 52.17
C SER A 290 -40.81 24.14 53.36
N GLY A 291 -39.54 24.54 53.51
CA GLY A 291 -38.69 24.18 54.65
C GLY A 291 -37.81 22.96 54.45
N ILE A 292 -37.71 22.41 53.22
CA ILE A 292 -36.78 21.31 52.93
C ILE A 292 -35.33 21.82 53.02
N ASN A 293 -34.51 21.14 53.82
CA ASN A 293 -33.08 21.42 53.90
C ASN A 293 -32.39 21.07 52.58
N LYS A 294 -31.52 21.96 52.08
CA LYS A 294 -30.71 21.74 50.86
C LYS A 294 -29.95 20.41 50.87
N VAL A 295 -29.43 20.00 52.02
CA VAL A 295 -28.68 18.74 52.15
C VAL A 295 -29.61 17.54 51.93
N ALA A 296 -30.80 17.57 52.55
CA ALA A 296 -31.82 16.54 52.35
C ALA A 296 -32.29 16.47 50.88
N TYR A 297 -32.49 17.62 50.24
CA TYR A 297 -32.86 17.69 48.81
C TYR A 297 -31.85 16.96 47.91
N TRP A 298 -30.55 17.21 48.09
CA TRP A 298 -29.52 16.57 47.25
C TRP A 298 -29.32 15.09 47.59
N ILE A 299 -29.48 14.68 48.86
CA ILE A 299 -29.42 13.26 49.26
C ILE A 299 -30.61 12.49 48.69
N CYS A 300 -31.81 13.08 48.63
CA CYS A 300 -32.96 12.43 48.00
C CYS A 300 -32.83 12.30 46.47
N HIS A 301 -31.94 13.08 45.84
CA HIS A 301 -31.66 13.02 44.40
C HIS A 301 -30.50 12.09 44.03
N TRP A 302 -29.66 11.73 45.02
CA TRP A 302 -28.53 10.80 44.89
C TRP A 302 -29.03 9.36 44.94
#